data_AF-A0A0D3KNL1-F1
#
_entry.id   AF-A0A0D3KNL1-F1
#
_cell.length_a   1.000
_cell.length_b   1.000
_cell.length_c   1.000
_cell.angle_alpha   90.00
_cell.angle_beta   90.00
_cell.angle_gamma   90.00
#
_symmetry.space_group_name_H-M   'P 1'
#
loop_
_entity.id
_entity.type
_entity.pdbx_description
1 polymer ?
#
loop_
_entity_poly.entity_id
_entity_poly.type
_entity_poly.pdbx_seq_one_letter_code
_entity_poly.pdbx_strand_id
1 'polypeptide(L)'
;MATAVGVVGTRSLDFDDFDDLCTSIAVVTPSSRTKRRDRTRSKAASTRAAPRMKEPDLEARAAASSAGGRRKRASRGESRATRAVVSEDQEQEGDLRLMTHGSGRSWICCLTLSLLPVLLLAAGAMAATASSWLNPTLPLADRGACHFYMYRAQSRVTFEWGSMNLGTLPGVLKYLHTEIVPMNHPGNRLWSIDRILRFSVLVRNPGPTCFAKQHVFAAFDSGRCTVPACASRWASSGYFVGCQTQGAGSIHAYEGAVWYSVPGPCPSREFRDETEACRAAEPGGRCRAPDGSPTCTWELKLVGHITLDELAGIGDYRALQRSGGREYDPATDRGVGTSFWDGARDRTRCAERVAAAERLFHRRYPSQPQHLPTPACLN
;
A
#
# COMPACT_ATOMS: atom_id res chain seq x y z
N MET A 1 -35.97 -14.84 40.69
CA MET A 1 -35.52 -15.11 39.30
C MET A 1 -35.04 -13.78 38.73
N ALA A 2 -33.73 -13.55 38.74
CA ALA A 2 -33.11 -12.33 38.24
C ALA A 2 -32.02 -12.74 37.25
N THR A 3 -32.18 -12.32 35.99
CA THR A 3 -31.28 -12.67 34.88
C THR A 3 -30.26 -11.56 34.73
N ALA A 4 -28.99 -11.88 35.03
CA ALA A 4 -27.86 -10.97 34.83
C ALA A 4 -27.48 -10.95 33.35
N VAL A 5 -27.48 -9.75 32.75
CA VAL A 5 -26.95 -9.50 31.40
C VAL A 5 -25.48 -9.11 31.55
N GLY A 6 -24.59 -10.00 31.12
CA GLY A 6 -23.14 -9.76 31.11
C GLY A 6 -22.73 -8.88 29.94
N VAL A 7 -22.07 -7.76 30.24
CA VAL A 7 -21.41 -6.88 29.27
C VAL A 7 -20.13 -7.55 28.78
N VAL A 8 -20.02 -7.77 27.47
CA VAL A 8 -18.82 -8.28 26.82
C VAL A 8 -17.84 -7.11 26.64
N GLY A 9 -16.77 -7.11 27.43
CA GLY A 9 -15.66 -6.17 27.29
C GLY A 9 -14.82 -6.49 26.05
N THR A 10 -14.56 -5.47 25.23
CA THR A 10 -13.57 -5.51 24.15
C THR A 10 -12.16 -5.58 24.74
N ARG A 11 -11.50 -6.74 24.65
CA ARG A 11 -10.07 -6.87 24.94
C ARG A 11 -9.26 -6.31 23.75
N SER A 12 -8.42 -5.32 24.05
CA SER A 12 -7.24 -5.00 23.23
C SER A 12 -6.37 -6.26 23.17
N LEU A 13 -6.03 -6.72 21.97
CA LEU A 13 -5.07 -7.80 21.78
C LEU A 13 -3.68 -7.17 21.81
N ASP A 14 -2.92 -7.49 22.85
CA ASP A 14 -1.53 -7.11 23.00
C ASP A 14 -0.65 -7.84 21.96
N PHE A 15 0.42 -7.16 21.54
CA PHE A 15 1.19 -7.39 20.31
C PHE A 15 2.41 -8.29 20.52
N ASP A 16 2.37 -9.23 21.46
CA ASP A 16 3.54 -10.06 21.86
C ASP A 16 3.59 -11.46 21.23
N ASP A 17 2.65 -11.85 20.37
CA ASP A 17 2.56 -13.22 19.81
C ASP A 17 3.38 -13.46 18.51
N PHE A 18 4.32 -12.59 18.15
CA PHE A 18 5.05 -12.70 16.87
C PHE A 18 6.34 -13.54 16.93
N ASP A 19 6.80 -13.96 18.12
CA ASP A 19 8.07 -14.70 18.26
C ASP A 19 7.94 -16.24 18.32
N ASP A 20 6.74 -16.81 18.40
CA ASP A 20 6.58 -18.26 18.68
C ASP A 20 6.40 -19.17 17.45
N LEU A 21 6.48 -18.64 16.22
CA LEU A 21 6.33 -19.46 14.99
C LEU A 21 7.65 -19.93 14.35
N CYS A 22 8.81 -19.64 14.96
CA CYS A 22 10.12 -20.00 14.40
C CYS A 22 10.88 -21.13 15.13
N THR A 23 10.32 -21.74 16.17
CA THR A 23 11.05 -22.79 16.94
C THR A 23 10.22 -24.06 17.14
N SER A 24 10.08 -24.89 16.11
CA SER A 24 9.89 -26.36 16.26
C SER A 24 9.80 -27.10 14.92
N ILE A 25 10.96 -27.41 14.32
CA ILE A 25 11.08 -28.58 13.44
C ILE A 25 12.22 -29.43 13.98
N ALA A 26 11.85 -30.48 14.71
CA ALA A 26 12.78 -31.49 15.19
C ALA A 26 13.30 -32.34 14.02
N VAL A 27 14.60 -32.57 14.07
CA VAL A 27 15.44 -33.32 13.12
C VAL A 27 15.04 -34.80 13.13
N VAL A 28 14.62 -35.33 11.98
CA VAL A 28 14.55 -36.77 11.73
C VAL A 28 15.86 -37.22 11.11
N THR A 29 16.65 -38.00 11.84
CA THR A 29 17.89 -38.63 11.37
C THR A 29 17.60 -39.86 10.49
N PRO A 30 18.29 -40.08 9.36
CA PRO A 30 18.24 -41.36 8.66
C PRO A 30 19.30 -42.34 9.17
N SER A 31 18.84 -43.57 9.44
CA SER A 31 19.62 -44.74 9.83
C SER A 31 20.43 -45.32 8.66
N SER A 32 21.64 -45.78 9.00
CA SER A 32 22.64 -46.42 8.14
C SER A 32 22.31 -47.85 7.68
N ARG A 33 22.93 -48.24 6.54
CA ARG A 33 23.22 -49.59 5.95
C ARG A 33 22.63 -49.72 4.52
N THR A 34 23.29 -50.23 3.49
CA THR A 34 24.50 -51.06 3.36
C THR A 34 25.05 -50.99 1.92
N LYS A 35 26.37 -51.22 1.78
CA LYS A 35 27.15 -51.35 0.54
C LYS A 35 26.60 -52.38 -0.47
N ARG A 36 26.72 -52.09 -1.78
CA ARG A 36 27.30 -53.03 -2.76
C ARG A 36 27.85 -52.32 -4.01
N ARG A 37 29.08 -52.72 -4.39
CA ARG A 37 29.84 -52.39 -5.60
C ARG A 37 29.10 -52.89 -6.86
N ASP A 38 29.20 -52.17 -7.98
CA ASP A 38 30.12 -52.57 -9.06
C ASP A 38 30.37 -51.51 -10.15
N ARG A 39 31.55 -51.64 -10.76
CA ARG A 39 32.17 -50.81 -11.80
C ARG A 39 31.44 -50.93 -13.15
N THR A 40 31.42 -49.85 -13.96
CA THR A 40 32.17 -49.75 -15.25
C THR A 40 31.96 -48.40 -15.96
N ARG A 41 33.06 -47.63 -16.04
CA ARG A 41 33.67 -46.96 -17.22
C ARG A 41 32.79 -46.66 -18.46
N SER A 42 32.61 -45.38 -18.77
CA SER A 42 32.88 -44.82 -20.11
C SER A 42 32.91 -43.28 -20.14
N LYS A 43 33.87 -42.78 -20.92
CA LYS A 43 34.25 -41.39 -21.23
C LYS A 43 33.12 -40.61 -21.93
N ALA A 44 33.07 -39.29 -21.72
CA ALA A 44 33.22 -38.29 -22.79
C ALA A 44 33.28 -36.87 -22.21
N ALA A 45 34.14 -36.06 -22.82
CA ALA A 45 34.51 -34.71 -22.44
C ALA A 45 33.45 -33.66 -22.82
N SER A 46 33.38 -32.56 -22.09
CA SER A 46 33.25 -31.22 -22.69
C SER A 46 33.57 -30.14 -21.66
N THR A 47 34.79 -29.64 -21.73
CA THR A 47 35.27 -28.41 -21.09
C THR A 47 34.77 -27.20 -21.88
N ARG A 48 33.96 -26.34 -21.26
CA ARG A 48 33.92 -24.91 -21.60
C ARG A 48 33.83 -24.09 -20.32
N ALA A 49 34.98 -23.52 -19.97
CA ALA A 49 35.13 -22.48 -18.97
C ALA A 49 34.43 -21.20 -19.47
N ALA A 50 33.59 -20.62 -18.61
CA ALA A 50 33.05 -19.28 -18.81
C ALA A 50 34.04 -18.24 -18.23
N PRO A 51 34.25 -17.10 -18.90
CA PRO A 51 35.26 -16.12 -18.51
C PRO A 51 34.87 -15.32 -17.27
N ARG A 52 35.85 -15.24 -16.37
CA ARG A 52 35.93 -14.40 -15.18
C ARG A 52 35.97 -12.93 -15.64
N MET A 53 34.88 -12.17 -15.45
CA MET A 53 34.92 -10.72 -15.65
C MET A 53 35.63 -10.06 -14.47
N LYS A 54 36.62 -9.23 -14.81
CA LYS A 54 37.44 -8.45 -13.89
C LYS A 54 36.64 -7.27 -13.36
N GLU A 55 36.57 -7.14 -12.04
CA GLU A 55 36.31 -5.86 -11.36
C GLU A 55 37.45 -4.88 -11.65
N PRO A 56 37.15 -3.59 -11.93
CA PRO A 56 38.12 -2.53 -11.78
C PRO A 56 38.02 -1.88 -10.39
N ASP A 57 39.21 -1.66 -9.83
CA ASP A 57 39.58 -1.08 -8.56
C ASP A 57 38.81 0.21 -8.18
N LEU A 58 38.36 0.25 -6.92
CA LEU A 58 37.84 1.44 -6.25
C LEU A 58 38.50 1.58 -4.87
N GLU A 59 39.83 1.74 -4.88
CA GLU A 59 40.60 2.31 -3.78
C GLU A 59 41.24 3.61 -4.25
N ALA A 60 40.75 4.76 -3.75
CA ALA A 60 41.54 5.93 -3.36
C ALA A 60 40.64 7.16 -3.21
N ARG A 61 40.27 7.48 -1.96
CA ARG A 61 40.38 8.82 -1.33
C ARG A 61 39.62 8.85 0.00
N ALA A 62 40.25 8.23 1.00
CA ALA A 62 40.10 8.65 2.38
C ALA A 62 41.39 9.40 2.78
N ALA A 63 41.23 10.40 3.66
CA ALA A 63 42.24 11.19 4.38
C ALA A 63 42.51 12.63 3.89
N ALA A 64 41.85 13.58 4.57
CA ALA A 64 42.43 14.82 5.14
C ALA A 64 41.33 15.47 6.03
N SER A 65 41.25 15.17 7.33
CA SER A 65 41.83 15.93 8.46
C SER A 65 41.34 17.40 8.50
N SER A 66 40.34 17.71 9.33
CA SER A 66 40.47 18.21 10.72
C SER A 66 41.06 19.62 10.86
N ALA A 67 40.28 20.58 11.38
CA ALA A 67 40.73 21.58 12.38
C ALA A 67 39.61 22.54 12.81
N GLY A 68 39.50 22.76 14.13
CA GLY A 68 38.97 23.97 14.79
C GLY A 68 37.45 24.04 14.98
N GLY A 69 36.88 24.38 16.14
CA GLY A 69 37.44 24.79 17.43
C GLY A 69 36.30 25.16 18.40
N ARG A 70 36.38 24.66 19.64
CA ARG A 70 36.07 25.31 20.93
C ARG A 70 35.23 26.62 20.92
N ARG A 71 34.07 26.65 21.60
CA ARG A 71 33.86 27.20 22.98
C ARG A 71 32.37 27.41 23.36
N LYS A 72 32.04 26.92 24.56
CA LYS A 72 31.24 27.52 25.67
C LYS A 72 29.96 28.33 25.33
N ARG A 73 28.82 27.94 25.91
CA ARG A 73 28.27 28.54 27.15
C ARG A 73 27.01 27.82 27.64
N ALA A 74 26.83 27.90 28.95
CA ALA A 74 25.72 27.40 29.74
C ALA A 74 24.63 28.46 29.93
N SER A 75 23.39 28.00 30.07
CA SER A 75 22.30 28.57 30.89
C SER A 75 21.14 27.55 30.82
N ARG A 76 20.85 26.74 31.85
CA ARG A 76 20.10 27.07 33.08
C ARG A 76 18.93 28.03 32.83
N GLY A 77 17.73 27.47 32.84
CA GLY A 77 16.45 28.17 32.83
C GLY A 77 15.35 27.22 33.27
N GLU A 78 15.15 27.13 34.58
CA GLU A 78 13.94 26.62 35.22
C GLU A 78 12.74 27.50 34.87
N SER A 79 11.58 26.88 34.63
CA SER A 79 10.23 27.37 34.95
C SER A 79 9.24 26.56 34.10
N ARG A 80 8.03 26.22 34.52
CA ARG A 80 7.33 26.19 35.80
C ARG A 80 6.01 25.52 35.41
N ALA A 81 5.58 24.54 36.19
CA ALA A 81 4.32 23.83 35.98
C ALA A 81 3.13 24.79 35.97
N THR A 82 2.26 24.67 34.97
CA THR A 82 0.87 25.15 35.03
C THR A 82 -0.07 23.99 34.72
N ARG A 83 -0.71 23.55 35.81
CA ARG A 83 -1.78 22.57 35.89
C ARG A 83 -3.05 23.24 35.36
N ALA A 84 -3.58 22.79 34.23
CA ALA A 84 -4.90 23.19 33.76
C ALA A 84 -5.94 22.18 34.24
N VAL A 85 -7.01 22.74 34.79
CA VAL A 85 -8.13 22.11 35.46
C VAL A 85 -9.04 21.42 34.44
N VAL A 86 -9.47 20.21 34.78
CA VAL A 86 -10.54 19.45 34.14
C VAL A 86 -11.86 20.16 34.45
N SER A 87 -12.60 20.56 33.43
CA SER A 87 -14.03 20.89 33.55
C SER A 87 -14.84 19.79 32.88
N GLU A 88 -15.57 19.07 33.71
CA GLU A 88 -16.71 18.22 33.35
C GLU A 88 -17.77 19.09 32.68
N ASP A 89 -18.27 18.66 31.51
CA ASP A 89 -19.49 19.19 30.94
C ASP A 89 -20.45 18.06 30.60
N GLN A 90 -21.71 18.37 30.89
CA GLN A 90 -22.78 17.48 31.26
C GLN A 90 -23.44 16.72 30.10
N GLU A 91 -24.05 15.61 30.51
CA GLU A 91 -25.10 14.86 29.83
C GLU A 91 -26.20 15.77 29.24
N GLN A 92 -26.62 15.46 28.02
CA GLN A 92 -27.96 15.76 27.55
C GLN A 92 -28.51 14.52 26.85
N GLU A 93 -29.21 13.69 27.63
CA GLU A 93 -30.09 12.64 27.15
C GLU A 93 -31.31 13.28 26.45
N GLY A 94 -31.41 13.07 25.14
CA GLY A 94 -32.59 13.39 24.35
C GLY A 94 -33.56 12.22 24.33
N ASP A 95 -34.57 12.32 25.20
CA ASP A 95 -35.77 11.50 25.29
C ASP A 95 -36.56 11.51 23.95
N LEU A 96 -36.67 10.36 23.26
CA LEU A 96 -37.61 10.20 22.15
C LEU A 96 -38.58 9.05 22.44
N ARG A 97 -39.76 9.45 22.89
CA ARG A 97 -40.90 8.60 23.22
C ARG A 97 -41.45 7.82 22.02
N LEU A 98 -41.96 6.64 22.39
CA LEU A 98 -42.87 5.73 21.70
C LEU A 98 -43.91 6.42 20.79
N MET A 99 -44.12 5.81 19.62
CA MET A 99 -45.48 5.59 19.11
C MET A 99 -45.67 4.13 18.71
N THR A 100 -46.77 3.59 19.22
CA THR A 100 -47.29 2.23 19.11
C THR A 100 -48.25 2.05 17.94
N HIS A 101 -48.45 0.78 17.56
CA HIS A 101 -49.62 0.17 16.88
C HIS A 101 -49.81 0.36 15.37
N GLY A 102 -50.08 -0.77 14.70
CA GLY A 102 -50.67 -0.78 13.35
C GLY A 102 -50.62 -2.12 12.63
N SER A 103 -51.30 -3.15 13.13
CA SER A 103 -51.60 -4.38 12.39
C SER A 103 -52.63 -4.11 11.28
N GLY A 104 -52.43 -4.63 10.06
CA GLY A 104 -53.43 -4.52 9.00
C GLY A 104 -53.16 -5.40 7.78
N ARG A 105 -53.95 -6.47 7.67
CA ARG A 105 -54.20 -7.36 6.51
C ARG A 105 -54.40 -6.55 5.20
N SER A 106 -53.78 -6.94 4.08
CA SER A 106 -54.30 -7.85 3.02
C SER A 106 -55.61 -7.38 2.36
N TRP A 107 -55.65 -7.52 1.01
CA TRP A 107 -56.77 -7.45 0.04
C TRP A 107 -56.76 -6.28 -0.96
N ILE A 108 -57.29 -6.58 -2.18
CA ILE A 108 -57.47 -5.77 -3.42
C ILE A 108 -56.24 -5.87 -4.35
N CYS A 109 -56.13 -6.78 -5.33
CA CYS A 109 -57.04 -7.32 -6.37
C CYS A 109 -57.72 -6.26 -7.24
N CYS A 110 -57.24 -6.19 -8.49
CA CYS A 110 -57.96 -5.85 -9.73
C CYS A 110 -58.90 -4.65 -9.73
N LEU A 111 -58.57 -3.62 -10.54
CA LEU A 111 -59.53 -2.97 -11.45
C LEU A 111 -58.80 -2.01 -12.42
N THR A 112 -59.12 -2.16 -13.72
CA THR A 112 -59.21 -1.12 -14.78
C THR A 112 -57.93 -0.37 -15.14
N LEU A 113 -57.28 -0.56 -16.29
CA LEU A 113 -57.76 -0.54 -17.69
C LEU A 113 -58.57 0.72 -18.01
N SER A 114 -57.95 1.57 -18.83
CA SER A 114 -58.54 2.65 -19.63
C SER A 114 -58.86 3.96 -18.90
N LEU A 115 -58.01 4.98 -19.13
CA LEU A 115 -58.37 6.36 -19.55
C LEU A 115 -57.17 7.29 -19.31
N LEU A 116 -56.52 7.73 -20.41
CA LEU A 116 -56.10 9.11 -20.70
C LEU A 116 -54.92 9.16 -21.68
N PRO A 117 -55.20 9.35 -22.99
CA PRO A 117 -54.21 9.84 -23.96
C PRO A 117 -54.30 11.37 -24.03
N VAL A 118 -53.92 12.09 -22.98
CA VAL A 118 -53.74 13.56 -23.03
C VAL A 118 -52.65 13.97 -22.05
N LEU A 119 -51.39 13.67 -22.39
CA LEU A 119 -50.22 14.32 -21.78
C LEU A 119 -48.98 14.27 -22.70
N LEU A 120 -49.21 14.33 -24.02
CA LEU A 120 -48.21 14.82 -24.98
C LEU A 120 -48.47 16.33 -25.17
N LEU A 121 -47.87 17.19 -24.35
CA LEU A 121 -47.56 18.62 -24.62
C LEU A 121 -47.02 19.36 -23.37
N ALA A 122 -46.17 18.72 -22.56
CA ALA A 122 -45.37 19.41 -21.55
C ALA A 122 -43.98 18.78 -21.33
N ALA A 123 -43.47 18.02 -22.31
CA ALA A 123 -42.16 17.36 -22.26
C ALA A 123 -41.05 18.21 -22.88
N GLY A 124 -41.11 19.54 -22.74
CA GLY A 124 -40.25 20.46 -23.48
C GLY A 124 -39.89 21.74 -22.75
N ALA A 125 -39.65 21.71 -21.43
CA ALA A 125 -39.10 22.88 -20.72
C ALA A 125 -38.47 22.57 -19.33
N MET A 126 -38.12 21.32 -19.02
CA MET A 126 -37.51 20.95 -17.72
C MET A 126 -36.27 20.04 -17.89
N ALA A 127 -35.61 20.08 -19.05
CA ALA A 127 -34.41 19.27 -19.34
C ALA A 127 -33.10 20.09 -19.38
N ALA A 128 -33.07 21.29 -18.81
CA ALA A 128 -31.93 22.20 -18.93
C ALA A 128 -31.49 22.92 -17.64
N THR A 129 -31.86 22.42 -16.45
CA THR A 129 -31.38 23.02 -15.17
C THR A 129 -30.82 22.01 -14.16
N ALA A 130 -30.79 20.71 -14.47
CA ALA A 130 -30.16 19.69 -13.63
C ALA A 130 -28.74 19.28 -14.06
N SER A 131 -28.08 20.08 -14.90
CA SER A 131 -26.74 19.76 -15.46
C SER A 131 -25.68 20.81 -15.15
N SER A 132 -25.81 21.54 -14.03
CA SER A 132 -24.78 22.46 -13.53
C SER A 132 -24.16 22.06 -12.19
N TRP A 133 -24.61 20.95 -11.58
CA TRP A 133 -24.08 20.44 -10.30
C TRP A 133 -23.17 19.19 -10.44
N LEU A 134 -22.98 18.68 -11.66
CA LEU A 134 -22.17 17.48 -11.91
C LEU A 134 -20.84 17.72 -12.62
N ASN A 135 -20.51 18.97 -12.91
CA ASN A 135 -19.12 19.34 -13.14
C ASN A 135 -18.74 20.36 -12.07
N PRO A 136 -18.26 19.91 -10.90
CA PRO A 136 -17.25 20.71 -10.23
C PRO A 136 -16.14 20.83 -11.28
N THR A 137 -16.11 21.95 -12.00
CA THR A 137 -14.89 22.43 -12.64
C THR A 137 -13.85 22.35 -11.55
N LEU A 138 -13.04 21.28 -11.57
CA LEU A 138 -11.94 21.07 -10.65
C LEU A 138 -11.26 22.44 -10.56
N PRO A 139 -11.27 23.09 -9.37
CA PRO A 139 -10.69 24.42 -9.23
C PRO A 139 -9.32 24.35 -9.87
N LEU A 140 -9.08 25.26 -10.84
CA LEU A 140 -7.90 25.30 -11.70
C LEU A 140 -6.75 24.63 -10.98
N ALA A 141 -6.30 23.49 -11.52
CA ALA A 141 -5.15 22.72 -11.05
C ALA A 141 -4.20 23.65 -10.30
N ASP A 142 -4.31 23.65 -8.96
CA ASP A 142 -3.49 24.50 -8.12
C ASP A 142 -2.05 24.14 -8.49
N ARG A 143 -1.28 25.12 -8.97
CA ARG A 143 -0.02 24.87 -9.67
C ARG A 143 0.93 24.17 -8.70
N GLY A 144 0.97 22.83 -8.73
CA GLY A 144 1.75 22.00 -7.81
C GLY A 144 0.97 20.86 -7.12
N ALA A 145 -0.36 20.89 -7.09
CA ALA A 145 -1.15 19.82 -6.48
C ALA A 145 -1.54 18.73 -7.49
N CYS A 146 -1.53 17.46 -7.06
CA CYS A 146 -2.07 16.32 -7.79
C CYS A 146 -3.07 15.54 -6.96
N HIS A 147 -4.13 15.07 -7.61
CA HIS A 147 -5.04 14.09 -7.04
C HIS A 147 -5.06 12.83 -7.91
N PHE A 148 -4.62 11.70 -7.36
CA PHE A 148 -4.49 10.45 -8.11
C PHE A 148 -4.55 9.22 -7.20
N TYR A 149 -4.54 8.03 -7.80
CA TYR A 149 -4.50 6.78 -7.05
C TYR A 149 -3.07 6.29 -6.82
N MET A 150 -2.81 5.88 -5.59
CA MET A 150 -1.65 5.06 -5.22
C MET A 150 -2.12 3.71 -4.69
N TYR A 151 -1.26 2.71 -4.82
CA TYR A 151 -1.56 1.33 -4.47
C TYR A 151 -0.51 0.76 -3.53
N ARG A 152 -0.90 -0.24 -2.73
CA ARG A 152 0.00 -0.97 -1.82
C ARG A 152 -0.34 -2.45 -1.80
N ALA A 153 0.67 -3.30 -1.84
CA ALA A 153 0.52 -4.70 -1.46
C ALA A 153 0.63 -4.82 0.08
N GLN A 154 -0.35 -5.44 0.74
CA GLN A 154 -0.36 -5.58 2.19
C GLN A 154 -0.97 -6.92 2.63
N SER A 155 -0.70 -7.30 3.87
CA SER A 155 -1.44 -8.35 4.57
C SER A 155 -2.73 -7.79 5.17
N ARG A 156 -3.37 -8.56 6.06
CA ARG A 156 -4.53 -8.11 6.86
C ARG A 156 -4.14 -7.19 8.01
N VAL A 157 -2.86 -7.11 8.34
CA VAL A 157 -2.38 -6.30 9.46
C VAL A 157 -2.60 -4.83 9.12
N THR A 158 -3.16 -4.10 10.08
CA THR A 158 -3.41 -2.67 9.97
C THR A 158 -2.30 -1.93 10.71
N PHE A 159 -1.71 -0.94 10.06
CA PHE A 159 -0.70 -0.06 10.65
C PHE A 159 -1.17 1.37 10.50
N GLU A 160 -0.64 2.27 11.32
CA GLU A 160 -0.85 3.70 11.10
C GLU A 160 -0.33 4.09 9.71
N TRP A 161 -1.14 4.82 8.95
CA TRP A 161 -0.75 5.23 7.61
C TRP A 161 0.32 6.33 7.68
N GLY A 162 1.58 5.94 7.51
CA GLY A 162 2.72 6.83 7.42
C GLY A 162 3.97 6.06 7.01
N SER A 163 4.95 6.76 6.44
CA SER A 163 6.30 6.25 6.15
C SER A 163 6.28 4.92 5.40
N MET A 164 5.64 4.92 4.23
CA MET A 164 5.36 3.69 3.48
C MET A 164 5.71 3.80 1.99
N ASN A 165 6.04 2.66 1.41
CA ASN A 165 6.17 2.50 -0.04
C ASN A 165 4.79 2.25 -0.67
N LEU A 166 4.51 3.00 -1.72
CA LEU A 166 3.33 2.90 -2.57
C LEU A 166 3.77 2.78 -4.03
N GLY A 167 2.83 2.59 -4.93
CA GLY A 167 3.12 2.65 -6.37
C GLY A 167 1.90 2.93 -7.21
N THR A 168 2.11 3.10 -8.51
CA THR A 168 1.04 2.88 -9.49
C THR A 168 0.61 1.41 -9.45
N LEU A 169 -0.57 1.11 -9.98
CA LEU A 169 -1.03 -0.28 -10.08
C LEU A 169 -0.01 -1.20 -10.79
N PRO A 170 0.56 -0.84 -11.95
CA PRO A 170 1.68 -1.59 -12.54
C PRO A 170 2.91 -1.66 -11.62
N GLY A 171 3.22 -0.62 -10.85
CA GLY A 171 4.32 -0.63 -9.88
C GLY A 171 4.15 -1.64 -8.75
N VAL A 172 2.93 -1.79 -8.23
CA VAL A 172 2.60 -2.78 -7.20
C VAL A 172 2.54 -4.19 -7.78
N LEU A 173 1.97 -4.37 -8.98
CA LEU A 173 1.99 -5.66 -9.67
C LEU A 173 3.42 -6.11 -10.00
N LYS A 174 4.31 -5.18 -10.35
CA LYS A 174 5.74 -5.44 -10.49
C LYS A 174 6.34 -5.95 -9.18
N TYR A 175 6.12 -5.25 -8.06
CA TYR A 175 6.61 -5.69 -6.75
C TYR A 175 6.10 -7.10 -6.37
N LEU A 176 4.80 -7.35 -6.55
CA LEU A 176 4.19 -8.66 -6.30
C LEU A 176 4.86 -9.75 -7.14
N HIS A 177 5.06 -9.48 -8.43
CA HIS A 177 5.67 -10.42 -9.38
C HIS A 177 7.16 -10.70 -9.08
N THR A 178 7.90 -9.69 -8.61
CA THR A 178 9.33 -9.81 -8.29
C THR A 178 9.58 -10.51 -6.95
N GLU A 179 8.85 -10.15 -5.90
CA GLU A 179 9.25 -10.47 -4.52
C GLU A 179 8.28 -11.41 -3.81
N ILE A 180 6.98 -11.33 -4.11
CA ILE A 180 5.96 -12.00 -3.29
C ILE A 180 5.63 -13.38 -3.85
N VAL A 181 5.20 -13.43 -5.11
CA VAL A 181 4.70 -14.67 -5.72
C VAL A 181 5.79 -15.71 -6.03
N PRO A 182 7.06 -15.35 -6.32
CA PRO A 182 8.11 -16.34 -6.55
C PRO A 182 8.50 -17.14 -5.32
N MET A 183 8.33 -16.57 -4.13
CA MET A 183 8.93 -17.10 -2.89
C MET A 183 8.24 -18.36 -2.36
N ASN A 184 7.01 -18.66 -2.84
CA ASN A 184 6.24 -19.86 -2.52
C ASN A 184 6.29 -20.27 -1.04
N HIS A 185 6.13 -19.30 -0.14
CA HIS A 185 6.25 -19.52 1.29
C HIS A 185 5.17 -20.51 1.79
N PRO A 186 5.48 -21.50 2.65
CA PRO A 186 4.49 -22.50 3.07
C PRO A 186 3.26 -21.87 3.75
N GLY A 187 2.08 -22.22 3.27
CA GLY A 187 0.78 -21.90 3.87
C GLY A 187 0.25 -20.50 3.61
N ASN A 188 1.10 -19.53 3.24
CA ASN A 188 0.74 -18.14 2.96
C ASN A 188 1.75 -17.53 1.98
N ARG A 189 1.37 -16.47 1.27
CA ARG A 189 2.33 -15.63 0.54
C ARG A 189 3.33 -14.98 1.50
N LEU A 190 4.48 -14.56 1.01
CA LEU A 190 5.53 -13.94 1.83
C LEU A 190 4.98 -12.70 2.57
N TRP A 191 5.33 -12.56 3.86
CA TRP A 191 4.77 -11.57 4.81
C TRP A 191 3.24 -11.59 4.95
N SER A 192 2.60 -12.70 4.57
CA SER A 192 1.14 -12.86 4.52
C SER A 192 0.43 -11.80 3.67
N ILE A 193 1.12 -11.24 2.66
CA ILE A 193 0.52 -10.28 1.72
C ILE A 193 -0.58 -10.97 0.92
N ASP A 194 -1.82 -10.48 1.02
CA ASP A 194 -3.00 -11.12 0.43
C ASP A 194 -3.89 -10.16 -0.36
N ARG A 195 -3.58 -8.85 -0.36
CA ARG A 195 -4.40 -7.82 -0.99
C ARG A 195 -3.60 -6.69 -1.61
N ILE A 196 -4.24 -6.03 -2.58
CA ILE A 196 -3.83 -4.73 -3.10
C ILE A 196 -4.80 -3.69 -2.55
N LEU A 197 -4.28 -2.74 -1.79
CA LEU A 197 -5.01 -1.56 -1.33
C LEU A 197 -4.95 -0.46 -2.38
N ARG A 198 -6.02 0.31 -2.52
CA ARG A 198 -6.11 1.52 -3.36
C ARG A 198 -6.40 2.73 -2.50
N PHE A 199 -5.59 3.75 -2.67
CA PHE A 199 -5.67 5.01 -1.96
C PHE A 199 -5.96 6.16 -2.90
N SER A 200 -6.91 7.02 -2.56
CA SER A 200 -7.05 8.35 -3.13
C SER A 200 -6.06 9.26 -2.42
N VAL A 201 -5.15 9.87 -3.17
CA VAL A 201 -4.05 10.66 -2.61
C VAL A 201 -4.07 12.06 -3.19
N LEU A 202 -4.07 13.05 -2.31
CA LEU A 202 -3.83 14.45 -2.65
C LEU A 202 -2.38 14.76 -2.27
N VAL A 203 -1.57 15.16 -3.24
CA VAL A 203 -0.17 15.53 -3.05
C VAL A 203 0.00 16.99 -3.41
N ARG A 204 0.67 17.75 -2.56
CA ARG A 204 1.17 19.10 -2.83
C ARG A 204 2.56 19.19 -2.23
N ASN A 205 3.57 18.81 -3.01
CA ASN A 205 4.95 18.95 -2.57
C ASN A 205 5.39 20.42 -2.59
N PRO A 206 6.45 20.79 -1.85
CA PRO A 206 7.03 22.12 -1.97
C PRO A 206 7.53 22.39 -3.40
N GLY A 207 6.97 23.41 -4.05
CA GLY A 207 7.35 23.81 -5.41
C GLY A 207 6.19 23.90 -6.40
N PRO A 208 6.49 24.24 -7.68
CA PRO A 208 5.47 24.51 -8.69
C PRO A 208 4.90 23.23 -9.33
N THR A 209 5.54 22.09 -9.12
CA THR A 209 5.10 20.79 -9.63
C THR A 209 4.98 19.79 -8.49
N CYS A 210 4.06 18.86 -8.69
CA CYS A 210 3.79 17.78 -7.78
C CYS A 210 5.00 16.84 -7.59
N PHE A 211 5.73 16.55 -8.66
CA PHE A 211 7.01 15.84 -8.60
C PHE A 211 8.07 16.66 -9.33
N ALA A 212 9.03 17.19 -8.58
CA ALA A 212 10.20 17.89 -9.11
C ALA A 212 11.41 16.93 -9.08
N LYS A 213 12.49 17.28 -9.78
CA LYS A 213 13.69 16.41 -9.90
C LYS A 213 14.31 16.03 -8.55
N GLN A 214 14.20 16.90 -7.55
CA GLN A 214 14.69 16.65 -6.20
C GLN A 214 13.77 15.74 -5.37
N HIS A 215 12.52 15.48 -5.80
CA HIS A 215 11.54 14.63 -5.09
C HIS A 215 11.78 13.16 -5.39
N VAL A 216 12.99 12.69 -5.09
CA VAL A 216 13.42 11.31 -5.35
C VAL A 216 12.77 10.33 -4.37
N PHE A 217 12.39 9.16 -4.86
CA PHE A 217 11.89 8.07 -4.03
C PHE A 217 12.84 7.73 -2.86
N ALA A 218 12.22 7.44 -1.72
CA ALA A 218 12.89 6.93 -0.53
C ALA A 218 12.21 5.64 -0.05
N ALA A 219 12.95 4.53 -0.05
CA ALA A 219 12.42 3.26 0.43
C ALA A 219 12.19 3.30 1.95
N PHE A 220 11.04 2.78 2.36
CA PHE A 220 10.67 2.57 3.76
C PHE A 220 10.60 1.09 4.11
N ASP A 221 11.44 0.64 5.04
CA ASP A 221 11.42 -0.71 5.59
C ASP A 221 10.93 -0.64 7.04
N SER A 222 9.79 -1.28 7.32
CA SER A 222 9.13 -1.23 8.63
C SER A 222 8.93 0.19 9.17
N GLY A 223 8.63 1.17 8.30
CA GLY A 223 8.43 2.57 8.67
C GLY A 223 9.70 3.43 8.62
N ARG A 224 10.88 2.81 8.62
CA ARG A 224 12.16 3.52 8.56
C ARG A 224 12.59 3.80 7.14
N CYS A 225 13.00 5.02 6.86
CA CYS A 225 13.70 5.36 5.64
C CYS A 225 15.07 4.69 5.59
N THR A 226 15.31 3.84 4.59
CA THR A 226 16.55 3.04 4.47
C THR A 226 17.47 3.50 3.36
N VAL A 227 17.08 4.51 2.58
CA VAL A 227 17.99 5.12 1.60
C VAL A 227 18.98 6.09 2.27
N PRO A 228 20.17 6.32 1.70
CA PRO A 228 21.09 7.29 2.25
C PRO A 228 20.51 8.71 2.29
N ALA A 229 20.88 9.46 3.32
CA ALA A 229 20.64 10.90 3.42
C ALA A 229 19.15 11.34 3.51
N CYS A 230 18.24 10.48 4.01
CA CYS A 230 16.82 10.86 4.19
C CYS A 230 16.65 12.12 5.04
N ALA A 231 17.27 12.13 6.23
CA ALA A 231 17.16 13.25 7.18
C ALA A 231 17.61 14.58 6.55
N SER A 232 18.75 14.60 5.84
CA SER A 232 19.24 15.80 5.18
C SER A 232 18.35 16.24 4.01
N ARG A 233 17.77 15.31 3.25
CA ARG A 233 16.86 15.63 2.13
C ARG A 233 15.58 16.29 2.63
N TRP A 234 14.99 15.77 3.71
CA TRP A 234 13.76 16.34 4.26
C TRP A 234 14.03 17.61 5.06
N ALA A 235 15.19 17.75 5.70
CA ALA A 235 15.61 19.01 6.30
C ALA A 235 15.74 20.13 5.25
N SER A 236 16.20 19.82 4.02
CA SER A 236 16.38 20.83 2.96
C SER A 236 15.12 21.11 2.15
N SER A 237 14.26 20.10 1.95
CA SER A 237 13.19 20.14 0.93
C SER A 237 11.82 19.78 1.48
N GLY A 238 11.71 19.61 2.80
CA GLY A 238 10.49 19.14 3.46
C GLY A 238 10.23 17.66 3.26
N TYR A 239 9.22 17.14 3.95
CA TYR A 239 8.74 15.77 3.85
C TYR A 239 7.92 15.57 2.56
N PHE A 240 8.56 15.76 1.41
CA PHE A 240 7.95 15.57 0.11
C PHE A 240 7.60 14.09 -0.15
N VAL A 241 6.55 13.87 -0.93
CA VAL A 241 6.28 12.58 -1.56
C VAL A 241 7.29 12.37 -2.68
N GLY A 242 8.12 11.34 -2.56
CA GLY A 242 9.12 10.98 -3.58
C GLY A 242 8.54 10.06 -4.64
N CYS A 243 9.12 10.05 -5.85
CA CYS A 243 8.74 9.11 -6.91
C CYS A 243 9.95 8.48 -7.63
N GLN A 244 9.77 7.28 -8.18
CA GLN A 244 10.76 6.59 -8.99
C GLN A 244 10.11 5.79 -10.10
N THR A 245 10.44 6.12 -11.36
CA THR A 245 10.05 5.29 -12.51
C THR A 245 10.76 3.95 -12.45
N GLN A 246 9.97 2.88 -12.59
CA GLN A 246 10.44 1.52 -12.64
C GLN A 246 10.50 1.10 -14.10
N GLY A 247 11.65 1.26 -14.74
CA GLY A 247 11.83 0.90 -16.14
C GLY A 247 11.33 -0.52 -16.45
N ALA A 248 10.78 -0.71 -17.65
CA ALA A 248 10.25 -2.00 -18.12
C ALA A 248 11.35 -3.06 -18.41
N GLY A 249 12.60 -2.78 -18.05
CA GLY A 249 13.77 -3.28 -18.77
C GLY A 249 14.65 -4.36 -18.12
N SER A 250 14.35 -4.94 -16.96
CA SER A 250 15.27 -5.96 -16.40
C SER A 250 14.67 -7.32 -16.08
N ILE A 251 13.44 -7.41 -15.57
CA ILE A 251 12.87 -8.71 -15.14
C ILE A 251 11.36 -8.85 -15.34
N HIS A 252 10.59 -7.78 -15.18
CA HIS A 252 9.14 -7.76 -15.40
C HIS A 252 8.73 -6.53 -16.22
N ALA A 253 7.93 -6.73 -17.26
CA ALA A 253 7.63 -5.75 -18.30
C ALA A 253 6.38 -4.91 -18.02
N TYR A 254 6.25 -4.40 -16.79
CA TYR A 254 5.15 -3.52 -16.38
C TYR A 254 5.40 -2.07 -16.80
N GLU A 255 4.78 -1.65 -17.90
CA GLU A 255 4.82 -0.25 -18.36
C GLU A 255 4.05 0.68 -17.39
N GLY A 256 4.52 1.92 -17.25
CA GLY A 256 3.93 2.89 -16.31
C GLY A 256 4.15 2.58 -14.83
N ALA A 257 5.01 1.61 -14.50
CA ALA A 257 5.38 1.30 -13.13
C ALA A 257 6.14 2.48 -12.51
N VAL A 258 5.59 3.03 -11.42
CA VAL A 258 6.21 4.09 -10.61
C VAL A 258 6.05 3.68 -9.15
N TRP A 259 7.11 3.87 -8.36
CA TRP A 259 7.07 3.74 -6.90
C TRP A 259 7.03 5.12 -6.26
N TYR A 260 6.29 5.24 -5.17
CA TYR A 260 6.12 6.45 -4.40
C TYR A 260 6.51 6.22 -2.94
N SER A 261 7.09 7.24 -2.32
CA SER A 261 7.46 7.23 -0.90
C SER A 261 6.69 8.32 -0.18
N VAL A 262 5.84 7.96 0.78
CA VAL A 262 5.04 8.93 1.56
C VAL A 262 5.58 9.02 2.99
N PRO A 263 6.38 10.06 3.34
CA PRO A 263 6.93 10.20 4.68
C PRO A 263 5.84 10.56 5.69
N GLY A 264 5.66 9.69 6.69
CA GLY A 264 4.81 9.92 7.86
C GLY A 264 5.63 10.45 9.03
N PRO A 265 5.05 10.49 10.24
CA PRO A 265 5.77 10.83 11.45
C PRO A 265 6.96 9.90 11.71
N CYS A 266 8.03 10.43 12.31
CA CYS A 266 9.24 9.71 12.71
C CYS A 266 9.84 8.77 11.62
N PRO A 267 9.99 9.21 10.36
CA PRO A 267 10.46 8.37 9.27
C PRO A 267 11.93 7.91 9.42
N SER A 268 12.66 8.38 10.43
CA SER A 268 14.01 7.91 10.76
C SER A 268 14.04 6.63 11.62
N ARG A 269 12.89 6.15 12.12
CA ARG A 269 12.79 4.96 12.99
C ARG A 269 11.86 3.91 12.39
N GLU A 270 12.01 2.67 12.87
CA GLU A 270 11.02 1.63 12.60
C GLU A 270 9.76 1.89 13.42
N PHE A 271 8.59 1.42 12.96
CA PHE A 271 7.31 1.64 13.64
C PHE A 271 7.33 1.30 15.14
N ARG A 272 8.08 0.25 15.51
CA ARG A 272 8.23 -0.19 16.91
C ARG A 272 9.13 0.70 17.77
N ASP A 273 9.98 1.51 17.15
CA ASP A 273 10.97 2.37 17.80
C ASP A 273 10.57 3.85 17.75
N GLU A 274 9.38 4.16 17.24
CA GLU A 274 8.87 5.53 17.21
C GLU A 274 8.56 6.02 18.62
N THR A 275 9.00 7.24 18.93
CA THR A 275 8.71 7.91 20.19
C THR A 275 7.97 9.20 19.93
N GLU A 276 7.22 9.71 20.91
CA GLU A 276 6.57 11.02 20.81
C GLU A 276 7.59 12.13 20.50
N ALA A 277 8.77 12.07 21.11
CA ALA A 277 9.85 13.02 20.85
C ALA A 277 10.31 12.98 19.38
N CYS A 278 10.42 11.78 18.79
CA CYS A 278 10.76 11.64 17.38
C CYS A 278 9.63 12.14 16.47
N ARG A 279 8.37 11.80 16.76
CA ARG A 279 7.20 12.27 16.01
C ARG A 279 7.07 13.79 16.05
N ALA A 280 7.42 14.42 17.18
CA ALA A 280 7.44 15.87 17.30
C ALA A 280 8.60 16.51 16.52
N ALA A 281 9.79 15.91 16.54
CA ALA A 281 10.95 16.39 15.79
C ALA A 281 10.81 16.16 14.27
N GLU A 282 10.12 15.10 13.89
CA GLU A 282 9.93 14.66 12.52
C GLU A 282 8.44 14.39 12.25
N PRO A 283 7.61 15.44 12.07
CA PRO A 283 6.16 15.28 11.93
C PRO A 283 5.72 14.59 10.63
N GLY A 284 6.63 14.44 9.66
CA GLY A 284 6.31 13.93 8.34
C GLY A 284 5.59 14.95 7.47
N GLY A 285 5.00 14.46 6.37
CA GLY A 285 4.29 15.29 5.39
C GLY A 285 2.77 15.16 5.43
N ARG A 286 2.23 14.29 6.29
CA ARG A 286 0.80 13.96 6.29
C ARG A 286 -0.02 15.06 6.96
N CYS A 287 -1.04 15.54 6.27
CA CYS A 287 -2.02 16.49 6.83
C CYS A 287 -3.39 16.34 6.14
N ARG A 288 -4.43 17.02 6.66
CA ARG A 288 -5.79 16.97 6.09
C ARG A 288 -5.98 17.86 4.86
N ALA A 289 -5.16 18.89 4.70
CA ALA A 289 -5.27 19.87 3.62
C ALA A 289 -3.86 20.27 3.16
N PRO A 290 -3.22 19.47 2.28
CA PRO A 290 -1.88 19.75 1.77
C PRO A 290 -1.75 21.17 1.22
N ASP A 291 -0.82 21.94 1.79
CA ASP A 291 -0.56 23.34 1.46
C ASP A 291 0.80 23.56 0.77
N GLY A 292 1.63 22.51 0.69
CA GLY A 292 2.95 22.58 0.08
C GLY A 292 4.04 23.08 1.03
N SER A 293 3.72 23.30 2.30
CA SER A 293 4.72 23.54 3.33
C SER A 293 5.56 22.28 3.59
N PRO A 294 6.77 22.42 4.16
CA PRO A 294 7.66 21.29 4.41
C PRO A 294 7.08 20.14 5.24
N THR A 295 5.99 20.35 5.99
CA THR A 295 5.37 19.37 6.88
C THR A 295 3.91 19.05 6.54
N CYS A 296 3.37 19.62 5.45
CA CYS A 296 1.99 19.37 5.02
C CYS A 296 1.94 19.24 3.49
N THR A 297 2.33 18.05 3.03
CA THR A 297 2.59 17.75 1.62
C THR A 297 1.64 16.71 1.05
N TRP A 298 0.95 15.90 1.87
CA TRP A 298 0.03 14.89 1.35
C TRP A 298 -1.11 14.52 2.30
N GLU A 299 -2.21 14.09 1.70
CA GLU A 299 -3.32 13.41 2.35
C GLU A 299 -3.57 12.08 1.63
N LEU A 300 -3.93 11.05 2.40
CA LEU A 300 -4.21 9.71 1.88
C LEU A 300 -5.49 9.16 2.50
N LYS A 301 -6.37 8.65 1.65
CA LYS A 301 -7.63 8.00 2.02
C LYS A 301 -7.73 6.63 1.37
N LEU A 302 -7.97 5.59 2.17
CA LEU A 302 -8.28 4.25 1.66
C LEU A 302 -9.64 4.27 0.96
N VAL A 303 -9.68 3.87 -0.32
CA VAL A 303 -10.89 3.90 -1.16
C VAL A 303 -11.22 2.54 -1.77
N GLY A 304 -10.50 1.49 -1.39
CA GLY A 304 -10.83 0.13 -1.75
C GLY A 304 -9.65 -0.83 -1.61
N HIS A 305 -9.96 -2.12 -1.75
CA HIS A 305 -8.98 -3.19 -1.87
C HIS A 305 -9.53 -4.35 -2.70
N ILE A 306 -8.64 -5.14 -3.28
CA ILE A 306 -8.92 -6.42 -3.95
C ILE A 306 -7.99 -7.49 -3.37
N THR A 307 -8.41 -8.75 -3.33
CA THR A 307 -7.53 -9.84 -2.88
C THR A 307 -6.72 -10.40 -4.05
N LEU A 308 -5.53 -10.92 -3.75
CA LEU A 308 -4.70 -11.58 -4.76
C LEU A 308 -5.34 -12.87 -5.28
N ASP A 309 -6.07 -13.57 -4.41
CA ASP A 309 -6.82 -14.77 -4.76
C ASP A 309 -7.94 -14.48 -5.78
N GLU A 310 -8.73 -13.43 -5.56
CA GLU A 310 -9.77 -12.99 -6.49
C GLU A 310 -9.16 -12.52 -7.83
N LEU A 311 -8.03 -11.80 -7.76
CA LEU A 311 -7.33 -11.32 -8.95
C LEU A 311 -6.75 -12.47 -9.80
N ALA A 312 -6.12 -13.45 -9.15
CA ALA A 312 -5.46 -14.58 -9.81
C ALA A 312 -6.40 -15.76 -10.11
N GLY A 313 -7.67 -15.68 -9.72
CA GLY A 313 -8.65 -16.76 -9.88
C GLY A 313 -8.36 -17.97 -8.99
N ILE A 314 -7.76 -17.77 -7.83
CA ILE A 314 -7.40 -18.83 -6.87
C ILE A 314 -8.52 -18.94 -5.84
N GLY A 315 -9.21 -20.08 -5.78
CA GLY A 315 -10.27 -20.30 -4.79
C GLY A 315 -9.76 -20.51 -3.37
N ASP A 316 -8.75 -21.36 -3.21
CA ASP A 316 -8.08 -21.63 -1.93
C ASP A 316 -6.57 -21.74 -2.16
N TYR A 317 -5.84 -20.71 -1.72
CA TYR A 317 -4.38 -20.65 -1.83
C TYR A 317 -3.67 -21.80 -1.11
N ARG A 318 -4.17 -22.21 0.06
CA ARG A 318 -3.59 -23.32 0.82
C ARG A 318 -3.84 -24.65 0.14
N ALA A 319 -5.01 -24.83 -0.49
CA ALA A 319 -5.26 -26.02 -1.31
C ALA A 319 -4.33 -26.05 -2.54
N LEU A 320 -4.13 -24.93 -3.22
CA LEU A 320 -3.18 -24.82 -4.34
C LEU A 320 -1.77 -25.24 -3.92
N GLN A 321 -1.27 -24.77 -2.77
CA GLN A 321 0.07 -25.15 -2.30
C GLN A 321 0.15 -26.62 -1.87
N ARG A 322 -0.86 -27.14 -1.17
CA ARG A 322 -0.89 -28.55 -0.73
C ARG A 322 -0.89 -29.54 -1.90
N SER A 323 -1.40 -29.15 -3.07
CA SER A 323 -1.35 -29.96 -4.29
C SER A 323 -0.06 -29.78 -5.10
N GLY A 324 0.93 -29.05 -4.57
CA GLY A 324 2.20 -28.76 -5.26
C GLY A 324 2.11 -27.60 -6.25
N GLY A 325 1.00 -26.85 -6.24
CA GLY A 325 0.84 -25.64 -7.04
C GLY A 325 1.75 -24.49 -6.58
N ARG A 326 2.00 -23.57 -7.50
CA ARG A 326 2.83 -22.38 -7.30
C ARG A 326 2.26 -21.25 -8.16
N GLU A 327 2.16 -20.05 -7.61
CA GLU A 327 1.68 -18.90 -8.39
C GLU A 327 2.62 -18.53 -9.54
N TYR A 328 3.93 -18.60 -9.30
CA TYR A 328 4.94 -18.27 -10.28
C TYR A 328 6.29 -18.89 -9.93
N ASP A 329 6.99 -19.44 -10.93
CA ASP A 329 8.36 -19.90 -10.86
C ASP A 329 9.24 -19.10 -11.84
N PRO A 330 10.19 -18.28 -11.34
CA PRO A 330 11.09 -17.51 -12.21
C PRO A 330 11.91 -18.36 -13.18
N ALA A 331 12.19 -19.62 -12.85
CA ALA A 331 12.98 -20.50 -13.70
C ALA A 331 12.23 -20.93 -14.97
N THR A 332 10.90 -21.10 -14.87
CA THR A 332 10.05 -21.52 -15.98
C THR A 332 9.20 -20.38 -16.55
N ASP A 333 9.23 -19.21 -15.91
CA ASP A 333 8.39 -18.04 -16.19
C ASP A 333 6.89 -18.37 -16.18
N ARG A 334 6.49 -19.32 -15.31
CA ARG A 334 5.14 -19.89 -15.24
C ARG A 334 4.74 -20.30 -13.83
N GLY A 335 3.44 -20.32 -13.56
CA GLY A 335 2.84 -20.96 -12.40
C GLY A 335 2.58 -22.46 -12.62
N VAL A 336 2.21 -23.13 -11.53
CA VAL A 336 1.75 -24.53 -11.48
C VAL A 336 0.37 -24.52 -10.84
N GLY A 337 -0.67 -24.93 -11.58
CA GLY A 337 -2.07 -24.87 -11.13
C GLY A 337 -2.73 -23.49 -11.26
N THR A 338 -1.99 -22.46 -11.66
CA THR A 338 -2.50 -21.15 -12.10
C THR A 338 -1.56 -20.59 -13.16
N SER A 339 -2.08 -19.76 -14.07
CA SER A 339 -1.31 -19.12 -15.15
C SER A 339 -1.33 -17.59 -15.08
N PHE A 340 -1.93 -17.02 -14.02
CA PHE A 340 -2.12 -15.58 -13.93
C PHE A 340 -0.80 -14.81 -14.02
N TRP A 341 0.28 -15.32 -13.42
CA TRP A 341 1.60 -14.67 -13.39
C TRP A 341 2.55 -15.09 -14.53
N ASP A 342 2.15 -16.00 -15.43
CA ASP A 342 3.00 -16.51 -16.51
C ASP A 342 3.49 -15.44 -17.50
N GLY A 343 4.77 -15.40 -17.86
CA GLY A 343 5.27 -14.43 -18.84
C GLY A 343 5.51 -13.07 -18.20
N ALA A 344 6.51 -13.00 -17.32
CA ALA A 344 6.97 -11.78 -16.67
C ALA A 344 7.51 -10.74 -17.65
N ARG A 345 8.17 -11.20 -18.70
CA ARG A 345 8.81 -10.34 -19.71
C ARG A 345 7.87 -9.99 -20.88
N ASP A 346 6.69 -10.60 -20.91
CA ASP A 346 5.67 -10.31 -21.91
C ASP A 346 4.89 -9.04 -21.51
N ARG A 347 5.09 -7.98 -22.29
CA ARG A 347 4.44 -6.68 -22.09
C ARG A 347 2.93 -6.77 -22.18
N THR A 348 2.41 -7.55 -23.13
CA THR A 348 0.97 -7.75 -23.32
C THR A 348 0.36 -8.41 -22.10
N ARG A 349 0.98 -9.49 -21.61
CA ARG A 349 0.50 -10.17 -20.40
C ARG A 349 0.60 -9.30 -19.15
N CYS A 350 1.65 -8.49 -19.02
CA CYS A 350 1.75 -7.53 -17.92
C CYS A 350 0.65 -6.47 -17.99
N ALA A 351 0.35 -5.95 -19.19
CA ALA A 351 -0.76 -5.01 -19.40
C ALA A 351 -2.13 -5.67 -19.10
N GLU A 352 -2.33 -6.93 -19.49
CA GLU A 352 -3.56 -7.68 -19.18
C GLU A 352 -3.78 -7.85 -17.68
N ARG A 353 -2.71 -8.08 -16.89
CA ARG A 353 -2.78 -8.13 -15.42
C ARG A 353 -3.20 -6.80 -14.81
N VAL A 354 -2.61 -5.70 -15.29
CA VAL A 354 -2.99 -4.34 -14.88
C VAL A 354 -4.48 -4.13 -15.16
N ALA A 355 -4.91 -4.40 -16.39
CA ALA A 355 -6.30 -4.25 -16.79
C ALA A 355 -7.25 -5.17 -15.99
N ALA A 356 -6.83 -6.39 -15.65
CA ALA A 356 -7.60 -7.30 -14.80
C ALA A 356 -7.82 -6.72 -13.39
N ALA A 357 -6.77 -6.16 -12.79
CA ALA A 357 -6.86 -5.50 -11.49
C ALA A 357 -7.74 -4.23 -11.55
N GLU A 358 -7.61 -3.40 -12.59
CA GLU A 358 -8.48 -2.23 -12.78
C GLU A 358 -9.95 -2.61 -12.92
N ARG A 359 -10.27 -3.60 -13.76
CA ARG A 359 -11.64 -4.12 -13.91
C ARG A 359 -12.17 -4.63 -12.58
N LEU A 360 -11.34 -5.32 -11.79
CA LEU A 360 -11.76 -5.85 -10.49
C LEU A 360 -12.04 -4.73 -9.47
N PHE A 361 -11.19 -3.70 -9.40
CA PHE A 361 -11.45 -2.51 -8.59
C PHE A 361 -12.74 -1.79 -9.03
N HIS A 362 -12.97 -1.64 -10.32
CA HIS A 362 -14.17 -0.99 -10.84
C HIS A 362 -15.45 -1.75 -10.47
N ARG A 363 -15.46 -3.08 -10.66
CA ARG A 363 -16.59 -3.93 -10.27
C ARG A 363 -16.92 -3.84 -8.79
N ARG A 364 -15.89 -3.81 -7.93
CA ARG A 364 -16.07 -3.82 -6.47
C ARG A 364 -16.40 -2.45 -5.89
N TYR A 365 -15.95 -1.38 -6.53
CA TYR A 365 -16.13 0.00 -6.08
C TYR A 365 -16.63 0.89 -7.23
N PRO A 366 -17.85 0.65 -7.76
CA PRO A 366 -18.35 1.31 -8.96
C PRO A 366 -18.59 2.82 -8.78
N SER A 367 -18.73 3.30 -7.54
CA SER A 367 -18.89 4.72 -7.23
C SER A 367 -17.58 5.52 -7.28
N GLN A 368 -16.43 4.86 -7.33
CA GLN A 368 -15.13 5.51 -7.42
C GLN A 368 -14.75 5.69 -8.90
N PRO A 369 -14.16 6.83 -9.31
CA PRO A 369 -13.59 6.96 -10.65
C PRO A 369 -12.65 5.80 -10.94
N GLN A 370 -12.76 5.18 -12.11
CA GLN A 370 -11.91 4.06 -12.49
C GLN A 370 -10.44 4.52 -12.61
N HIS A 371 -10.25 5.69 -13.22
CA HIS A 371 -8.93 6.28 -13.45
C HIS A 371 -8.90 7.71 -12.91
N LEU A 372 -7.75 8.06 -12.35
CA LEU A 372 -7.35 9.44 -12.09
C LEU A 372 -6.03 9.69 -12.82
N PRO A 373 -5.79 10.90 -13.37
CA PRO A 373 -4.54 11.20 -14.07
C PRO A 373 -3.34 10.93 -13.18
N THR A 374 -2.45 10.03 -13.62
CA THR A 374 -1.20 9.76 -12.89
C THR A 374 -0.17 10.82 -13.28
N PRO A 375 0.36 11.61 -12.33
CA PRO A 375 1.33 12.64 -12.63
C PRO A 375 2.67 12.04 -13.07
N ALA A 376 3.35 12.75 -13.98
CA ALA A 376 4.69 12.36 -14.42
C ALA A 376 5.70 12.46 -13.26
N CYS A 377 6.55 11.46 -13.16
CA CYS A 377 7.69 11.45 -12.25
C CYS A 377 8.90 12.04 -12.99
N LEU A 378 9.26 13.29 -12.66
CA LEU A 378 10.33 14.04 -13.34
C LEU A 378 11.69 13.61 -12.78
N ASN A 379 12.21 12.48 -13.25
CA ASN A 379 13.50 11.94 -12.81
C ASN A 379 14.62 12.20 -13.80
#